data_AF-A0A7I9WH02-F1
#
_entry.id   AF-A0A7I9WH02-F1
#
_cell.length_a   1.000
_cell.length_b   1.000
_cell.length_c   1.000
_cell.angle_alpha   90.00
_cell.angle_beta   90.00
_cell.angle_gamma   90.00
#
_symmetry.space_group_name_H-M   'P 1'
#
loop_
_entity.id
_entity.type
_entity.pdbx_description
1 polymer ?
#
loop_
_entity_poly.entity_id
_entity_poly.type
_entity_poly.pdbx_seq_one_letter_code
_entity_poly.pdbx_strand_id
1 'polypeptide(L)'
;MESLQRHVRGVRETTALVAGVPVRRFRPARTGAGLIFHVHGGAFVAGSSLAARAHSQLASSHDVELVSVDYRLAPEHPFPAGLDDLWAVYSEVARDRPTVIVGESAGGGLAMSLVRRVLDRGAAAPEGLVTMFPWADLTNTSDSFLRNEHRDLLSRKGLSRSAVAYAGDHDLTNPLVSPLYGPLQTFLQR
;
A
#
# COMPACT_ATOMS: atom_id res chain seq x y z
N MET A 1 8.39 -18.18 -18.82
CA MET A 1 9.47 -17.42 -18.14
C MET A 1 9.26 -17.54 -16.64
N GLU A 2 9.88 -18.52 -16.01
CA GLU A 2 9.95 -18.58 -14.54
C GLU A 2 10.57 -17.28 -14.01
N SER A 3 9.87 -16.62 -13.10
CA SER A 3 10.32 -15.39 -12.45
C SER A 3 11.66 -15.64 -11.73
N LEU A 4 12.70 -14.88 -12.11
CA LEU A 4 14.01 -14.81 -11.44
C LEU A 4 13.93 -14.15 -10.04
N GLN A 5 12.80 -14.22 -9.35
CA GLN A 5 12.68 -13.74 -7.97
C GLN A 5 13.19 -14.82 -7.01
N ARG A 6 14.37 -14.58 -6.45
CA ARG A 6 14.99 -15.45 -5.45
C ARG A 6 14.12 -15.55 -4.20
N HIS A 7 13.74 -16.77 -3.83
CA HIS A 7 13.19 -17.04 -2.50
C HIS A 7 14.24 -16.69 -1.45
N VAL A 8 13.85 -15.88 -0.44
CA VAL A 8 14.73 -15.57 0.69
C VAL A 8 14.82 -16.82 1.56
N ARG A 9 16.03 -17.40 1.67
CA ARG A 9 16.26 -18.58 2.52
C ARG A 9 15.83 -18.27 3.95
N GLY A 10 15.07 -19.18 4.55
CA GLY A 10 14.61 -19.05 5.94
C GLY A 10 13.36 -18.20 6.15
N VAL A 11 12.74 -17.70 5.07
CA VAL A 11 11.43 -17.01 5.12
C VAL A 11 10.35 -17.94 4.58
N ARG A 12 9.35 -18.23 5.41
CA ARG A 12 8.16 -19.00 5.02
C ARG A 12 7.14 -18.06 4.37
N GLU A 13 6.81 -18.33 3.11
CA GLU A 13 5.76 -17.64 2.37
C GLU A 13 4.45 -18.45 2.44
N THR A 14 3.35 -17.82 2.86
CA THR A 14 2.02 -18.46 2.90
C THR A 14 0.93 -17.50 2.42
N THR A 15 -0.11 -18.01 1.78
CA THR A 15 -1.35 -17.25 1.52
C THR A 15 -2.38 -17.53 2.62
N ALA A 16 -3.21 -16.54 2.92
CA ALA A 16 -4.29 -16.66 3.90
C ALA A 16 -5.43 -15.69 3.55
N LEU A 17 -6.59 -15.86 4.20
CA LEU A 17 -7.64 -14.85 4.25
C LEU A 17 -7.59 -14.15 5.61
N VAL A 18 -7.68 -12.83 5.61
CA VAL A 18 -7.85 -12.02 6.84
C VAL A 18 -9.03 -11.11 6.61
N ALA A 19 -10.04 -11.19 7.48
CA ALA A 19 -11.32 -10.47 7.31
C ALA A 19 -11.95 -10.66 5.90
N GLY A 20 -11.78 -11.84 5.29
CA GLY A 20 -12.26 -12.15 3.94
C GLY A 20 -11.36 -11.64 2.80
N VAL A 21 -10.31 -10.88 3.09
CA VAL A 21 -9.37 -10.34 2.08
C VAL A 21 -8.16 -11.28 1.94
N PRO A 22 -7.76 -11.65 0.70
CA PRO A 22 -6.55 -12.44 0.50
C PRO A 22 -5.29 -11.65 0.88
N VAL A 23 -4.40 -12.32 1.60
CA VAL A 23 -3.10 -11.79 1.99
C VAL A 23 -2.01 -12.80 1.73
N ARG A 24 -0.81 -12.30 1.50
CA ARG A 24 0.43 -13.09 1.51
C ARG A 24 1.27 -12.70 2.71
N ARG A 25 1.73 -13.71 3.43
CA ARG A 25 2.55 -13.56 4.63
C ARG A 25 3.95 -14.07 4.36
N PHE A 26 4.94 -13.31 4.80
CA PHE A 26 6.35 -13.66 4.78
C PHE A 26 6.82 -13.67 6.22
N ARG A 27 7.12 -14.86 6.74
CA ARG A 27 7.49 -15.08 8.15
C ARG A 27 8.90 -15.65 8.22
N PRO A 28 9.89 -14.90 8.71
CA PRO A 28 11.22 -15.44 8.99
C PRO A 28 11.16 -16.50 10.10
N ALA A 29 12.15 -17.40 10.14
CA ALA A 29 12.20 -18.49 11.11
C ALA A 29 12.16 -18.02 12.58
N ARG A 30 12.79 -16.86 12.86
CA ARG A 30 12.59 -16.10 14.10
C ARG A 30 11.73 -14.89 13.76
N THR A 31 10.64 -14.70 14.48
CA THR A 31 9.76 -13.55 14.27
C THR A 31 9.50 -12.90 15.62
N GLY A 32 9.90 -11.63 15.77
CA GLY A 32 9.56 -10.78 16.90
C GLY A 32 8.13 -10.26 16.82
N ALA A 33 7.77 -9.33 17.71
CA ALA A 33 6.42 -8.80 17.78
C ALA A 33 6.06 -7.88 16.60
N GLY A 34 7.04 -7.25 15.95
CA GLY A 34 6.83 -6.25 14.90
C GLY A 34 6.19 -6.77 13.60
N LEU A 35 5.46 -5.90 12.91
CA LEU A 35 4.80 -6.15 11.63
C LEU A 35 5.21 -5.13 10.57
N ILE A 36 5.48 -5.61 9.36
CA ILE A 36 5.46 -4.81 8.14
C ILE A 36 4.13 -5.05 7.44
N PHE A 37 3.30 -4.02 7.34
CA PHE A 37 2.05 -4.04 6.58
C PHE A 37 2.29 -3.44 5.20
N HIS A 38 2.28 -4.28 4.17
CA HIS A 38 2.67 -3.91 2.81
C HIS A 38 1.46 -3.67 1.90
N VAL A 39 1.49 -2.54 1.19
CA VAL A 39 0.49 -2.11 0.22
C VAL A 39 1.16 -2.00 -1.16
N HIS A 40 0.83 -2.92 -2.06
CA HIS A 40 1.47 -2.97 -3.37
C HIS A 40 1.08 -1.80 -4.27
N GLY A 41 1.95 -1.45 -5.22
CA GLY A 41 1.64 -0.48 -6.29
C GLY A 41 0.85 -1.08 -7.45
N GLY A 42 0.84 -0.39 -8.59
CA GLY A 42 0.15 -0.84 -9.81
C GLY A 42 -0.99 0.06 -10.26
N ALA A 43 -0.88 1.36 -9.99
CA ALA A 43 -1.84 2.38 -10.44
C ALA A 43 -3.31 2.05 -10.10
N PHE A 44 -3.55 1.36 -8.96
CA PHE A 44 -4.86 0.89 -8.49
C PHE A 44 -5.60 -0.13 -9.37
N VAL A 45 -5.04 -0.47 -10.55
CA VAL A 45 -5.69 -1.32 -11.56
C VAL A 45 -4.90 -2.62 -11.84
N ALA A 46 -3.72 -2.75 -11.25
CA ALA A 46 -2.84 -3.89 -11.40
C ALA A 46 -2.02 -4.11 -10.12
N GLY A 47 -1.23 -5.18 -10.12
CA GLY A 47 -0.38 -5.55 -9.00
C GLY A 47 -0.99 -6.66 -8.15
N SER A 48 -0.20 -7.15 -7.20
CA SER A 48 -0.64 -8.13 -6.22
C SER A 48 0.34 -8.18 -5.05
N SER A 49 -0.02 -8.93 -4.02
CA SER A 49 0.77 -9.22 -2.84
C SER A 49 2.14 -9.82 -3.15
N LEU A 50 2.33 -10.40 -4.34
CA LEU A 50 3.62 -10.92 -4.84
C LEU A 50 4.71 -9.85 -4.91
N ALA A 51 4.35 -8.57 -5.08
CA ALA A 51 5.31 -7.45 -5.08
C ALA A 51 6.14 -7.42 -3.79
N ALA A 52 5.55 -7.84 -2.66
CA ALA A 52 6.23 -7.92 -1.38
C ALA A 52 7.41 -8.91 -1.32
N ARG A 53 7.58 -9.80 -2.32
CA ARG A 53 8.78 -10.64 -2.40
C ARG A 53 10.06 -9.81 -2.43
N ALA A 54 10.03 -8.64 -3.08
CA ALA A 54 11.14 -7.68 -3.08
C ALA A 54 11.45 -7.14 -1.66
N HIS A 55 10.43 -7.09 -0.80
CA HIS A 55 10.51 -6.61 0.59
C HIS A 55 10.75 -7.73 1.61
N SER A 56 10.67 -9.01 1.21
CA SER A 56 10.81 -10.14 2.14
C SER A 56 12.21 -10.24 2.77
N GLN A 57 13.24 -9.66 2.14
CA GLN A 57 14.57 -9.52 2.73
C GLN A 57 14.56 -8.56 3.93
N LEU A 58 13.79 -7.47 3.85
CA LEU A 58 13.61 -6.52 4.96
C LEU A 58 12.94 -7.21 6.15
N ALA A 59 11.90 -8.02 5.89
CA ALA A 59 11.25 -8.83 6.91
C ALA A 59 12.27 -9.76 7.61
N SER A 60 13.11 -10.43 6.82
CA SER A 60 14.16 -11.32 7.34
C SER A 60 15.28 -10.60 8.10
N SER A 61 15.72 -9.41 7.67
CA SER A 61 16.82 -8.69 8.30
C SER A 61 16.44 -8.07 9.64
N HIS A 62 15.14 -7.86 9.87
CA HIS A 62 14.61 -7.30 11.12
C HIS A 62 13.86 -8.34 11.98
N ASP A 63 13.86 -9.62 11.60
CA ASP A 63 13.08 -10.68 12.25
C ASP A 63 11.60 -10.29 12.47
N VAL A 64 10.98 -9.66 11.47
CA VAL A 64 9.58 -9.22 11.54
C VAL A 64 8.72 -9.93 10.50
N GLU A 65 7.44 -10.14 10.81
CA GLU A 65 6.49 -10.63 9.82
C GLU A 65 6.18 -9.52 8.81
N LEU A 66 6.06 -9.88 7.53
CA LEU A 66 5.46 -9.01 6.53
C LEU A 66 4.13 -9.59 6.05
N VAL A 67 3.09 -8.76 6.08
CA VAL A 67 1.75 -9.06 5.53
C VAL A 67 1.51 -8.14 4.34
N SER A 68 1.30 -8.72 3.16
CA SER A 68 1.03 -8.02 1.92
C SER A 68 -0.40 -8.32 1.46
N VAL A 69 -1.18 -7.27 1.19
CA VAL A 69 -2.62 -7.40 0.96
C VAL A 69 -2.94 -7.42 -0.53
N ASP A 70 -3.71 -8.41 -0.98
CA ASP A 70 -4.31 -8.44 -2.32
C ASP A 70 -5.64 -7.68 -2.28
N TYR A 71 -5.57 -6.35 -2.16
CA TYR A 71 -6.76 -5.50 -2.11
C TYR A 71 -7.45 -5.43 -3.47
N ARG A 72 -8.78 -5.25 -3.48
CA ARG A 72 -9.57 -5.17 -4.71
C ARG A 72 -9.16 -3.98 -5.58
N LEU A 73 -9.13 -4.21 -6.89
CA LEU A 73 -8.62 -3.29 -7.90
C LEU A 73 -9.75 -2.70 -8.76
N ALA A 74 -9.49 -1.51 -9.29
CA ALA A 74 -10.33 -0.89 -10.30
C ALA A 74 -10.04 -1.46 -11.69
N PRO A 75 -10.99 -1.39 -12.65
CA PRO A 75 -12.31 -0.74 -12.54
C PRO A 75 -13.41 -1.60 -11.89
N GLU A 76 -13.18 -2.89 -11.64
CA GLU A 76 -14.20 -3.80 -11.10
C GLU A 76 -14.63 -3.38 -9.68
N HIS A 77 -13.70 -2.82 -8.92
CA HIS A 77 -13.90 -2.37 -7.56
C HIS A 77 -13.23 -0.99 -7.35
N PRO A 78 -13.90 0.10 -7.75
CA PRO A 78 -13.37 1.45 -7.56
C PRO A 78 -13.30 1.81 -6.06
N PHE A 79 -12.72 2.97 -5.77
CA PHE A 79 -12.70 3.57 -4.45
C PHE A 79 -14.12 3.58 -3.83
N PRO A 80 -14.29 3.22 -2.54
CA PRO A 80 -13.24 2.94 -1.56
C PRO A 80 -12.83 1.46 -1.40
N ALA A 81 -13.19 0.56 -2.33
CA ALA A 81 -13.08 -0.89 -2.11
C ALA A 81 -11.69 -1.38 -1.65
N GLY A 82 -10.62 -0.98 -2.36
CA GLY A 82 -9.26 -1.34 -1.95
C GLY A 82 -8.87 -0.76 -0.58
N LEU A 83 -9.30 0.46 -0.25
CA LEU A 83 -9.02 1.08 1.05
C LEU A 83 -9.81 0.42 2.19
N ASP A 84 -11.01 -0.07 1.90
CA ASP A 84 -11.82 -0.85 2.85
C ASP A 84 -11.18 -2.20 3.14
N ASP A 85 -10.65 -2.88 2.11
CA ASP A 85 -9.93 -4.15 2.26
C ASP A 85 -8.68 -3.97 3.11
N LEU A 86 -7.88 -2.94 2.83
CA LEU A 86 -6.70 -2.63 3.65
C LEU A 86 -7.05 -2.34 5.10
N TRP A 87 -8.10 -1.55 5.34
CA TRP A 87 -8.58 -1.27 6.69
C TRP A 87 -9.01 -2.55 7.42
N ALA A 88 -9.79 -3.41 6.75
CA ALA A 88 -10.25 -4.68 7.31
C ALA A 88 -9.06 -5.56 7.75
N VAL A 89 -8.05 -5.72 6.89
CA VAL A 89 -6.85 -6.48 7.24
C VAL A 89 -6.05 -5.79 8.36
N TYR A 90 -5.77 -4.50 8.22
CA TYR A 90 -4.96 -3.73 9.17
C TYR A 90 -5.54 -3.79 10.59
N SER A 91 -6.85 -3.58 10.74
CA SER A 91 -7.54 -3.58 12.03
C SER A 91 -7.52 -4.93 12.75
N GLU A 92 -7.26 -6.02 12.03
CA GLU A 92 -7.08 -7.37 12.58
C GLU A 92 -5.62 -7.67 12.89
N VAL A 93 -4.70 -7.39 11.95
CA VAL A 93 -3.30 -7.81 12.12
C VAL A 93 -2.45 -6.84 12.94
N ALA A 94 -2.82 -5.57 13.02
CA ALA A 94 -2.04 -4.52 13.69
C ALA A 94 -2.53 -4.19 15.10
N ARG A 95 -3.66 -4.77 15.56
CA ARG A 95 -4.36 -4.40 16.80
C ARG A 95 -3.45 -4.39 18.03
N ASP A 96 -2.63 -5.43 18.19
CA ASP A 96 -1.83 -5.67 19.40
C ASP A 96 -0.34 -5.79 19.09
N ARG A 97 0.14 -5.11 18.03
CA ARG A 97 1.57 -5.19 17.65
C ARG A 97 2.12 -3.93 16.99
N PRO A 98 3.38 -3.58 17.26
CA PRO A 98 4.06 -2.47 16.60
C PRO A 98 4.10 -2.72 15.10
N THR A 99 3.59 -1.77 14.33
CA THR A 99 3.36 -1.96 12.88
C THR A 99 3.93 -0.79 12.10
N VAL A 100 4.71 -1.08 11.06
CA VAL A 100 5.14 -0.11 10.06
C VAL A 100 4.39 -0.41 8.76
N ILE A 101 3.80 0.63 8.16
CA ILE A 101 3.15 0.51 6.86
C ILE A 101 4.17 0.83 5.77
N VAL A 102 4.28 -0.03 4.77
CA VAL A 102 5.15 0.15 3.60
C VAL A 102 4.28 0.16 2.35
N GLY A 103 4.39 1.20 1.53
CA GLY A 103 3.63 1.30 0.27
C GLY A 103 4.45 1.85 -0.88
N GLU A 104 4.13 1.43 -2.10
CA GLU A 104 4.84 1.84 -3.31
C GLU A 104 3.87 2.40 -4.36
N SER A 105 4.24 3.50 -5.03
CA SER A 105 3.41 4.11 -6.10
C SER A 105 1.96 4.35 -5.62
N ALA A 106 0.97 3.81 -6.32
CA ALA A 106 -0.44 3.83 -5.91
C ALA A 106 -0.66 3.28 -4.50
N GLY A 107 0.04 2.20 -4.11
CA GLY A 107 0.01 1.64 -2.78
C GLY A 107 0.61 2.57 -1.72
N GLY A 108 1.57 3.43 -2.10
CA GLY A 108 2.09 4.48 -1.24
C GLY A 108 1.02 5.55 -0.93
N GLY A 109 0.28 5.99 -1.96
CA GLY A 109 -0.88 6.87 -1.76
C GLY A 109 -1.97 6.20 -0.93
N LEU A 110 -2.29 4.94 -1.23
CA LEU A 110 -3.31 4.20 -0.50
C LEU A 110 -2.92 3.93 0.97
N ALA A 111 -1.62 3.71 1.24
CA ALA A 111 -1.08 3.61 2.59
C ALA A 111 -1.24 4.92 3.37
N MET A 112 -1.01 6.07 2.74
CA MET A 112 -1.28 7.38 3.36
C MET A 112 -2.77 7.55 3.70
N SER A 113 -3.67 7.18 2.79
CA SER A 113 -5.12 7.18 3.03
C SER A 113 -5.52 6.22 4.16
N LEU A 114 -4.85 5.07 4.26
CA LEU A 114 -5.05 4.10 5.36
C LEU A 114 -4.63 4.68 6.70
N VAL A 115 -3.45 5.31 6.80
CA VAL A 115 -3.02 5.99 8.04
C VAL A 115 -4.04 7.01 8.47
N ARG A 116 -4.53 7.84 7.55
CA ARG A 116 -5.59 8.80 7.85
C ARG A 116 -6.84 8.13 8.42
N ARG A 117 -7.31 7.07 7.77
CA ARG A 117 -8.48 6.30 8.22
C ARG A 117 -8.27 5.66 9.60
N VAL A 118 -7.07 5.15 9.89
CA VAL A 118 -6.71 4.60 11.20
C VAL A 118 -6.81 5.66 12.29
N LEU A 119 -6.27 6.86 12.03
CA LEU A 119 -6.33 7.99 12.95
C LEU A 119 -7.77 8.48 13.16
N ASP A 120 -8.55 8.65 12.08
CA ASP A 120 -9.94 9.09 12.13
C ASP A 120 -10.84 8.11 12.93
N ARG A 121 -10.49 6.81 12.93
CA ARG A 121 -11.21 5.76 13.68
C ARG A 121 -10.67 5.52 15.09
N GLY A 122 -9.63 6.24 15.53
CA GLY A 122 -9.02 6.05 16.84
C GLY A 122 -8.42 4.66 17.06
N ALA A 123 -8.03 3.96 15.99
CA ALA A 123 -7.41 2.64 16.08
C ALA A 123 -5.91 2.72 16.41
N ALA A 124 -5.28 1.56 16.64
CA ALA A 124 -3.84 1.46 16.86
C ALA A 124 -3.07 2.05 15.67
N ALA A 125 -2.50 3.24 15.88
CA ALA A 125 -1.71 3.93 14.87
C ALA A 125 -0.44 3.13 14.56
N PRO A 126 0.01 3.12 13.28
CA PRO A 126 1.29 2.50 12.96
C PRO A 126 2.42 3.32 13.59
N GLU A 127 3.54 2.66 13.91
CA GLU A 127 4.74 3.33 14.41
C GLU A 127 5.52 4.05 13.31
N GLY A 128 5.23 3.73 12.04
CA GLY A 128 5.87 4.36 10.91
C GLY A 128 5.13 4.14 9.60
N LEU A 129 5.38 5.05 8.66
CA LEU A 129 4.93 4.97 7.28
C LEU A 129 6.14 5.16 6.37
N VAL A 130 6.41 4.18 5.51
CA VAL A 130 7.46 4.23 4.50
C VAL A 130 6.80 4.17 3.12
N THR A 131 6.97 5.22 2.34
CA THR A 131 6.45 5.29 0.97
C THR A 131 7.57 5.36 -0.05
N MET A 132 7.48 4.56 -1.10
CA MET A 132 8.37 4.62 -2.25
C MET A 132 7.62 5.26 -3.42
N PHE A 133 8.11 6.40 -3.91
CA PHE A 133 7.54 7.16 -5.04
C PHE A 133 5.99 7.23 -5.01
N PRO A 134 5.38 7.68 -3.90
CA PRO A 134 3.94 7.58 -3.70
C PRO A 134 3.17 8.39 -4.74
N TRP A 135 2.09 7.81 -5.26
CA TRP A 135 1.12 8.53 -6.08
C TRP A 135 0.05 9.14 -5.17
N ALA A 136 0.36 10.33 -4.64
CA ALA A 136 -0.45 11.02 -3.64
C ALA A 136 -1.45 12.04 -4.23
N ASP A 137 -1.30 12.37 -5.51
CA ASP A 137 -2.17 13.30 -6.25
C ASP A 137 -2.61 12.68 -7.57
N LEU A 138 -3.88 12.28 -7.62
CA LEU A 138 -4.50 11.65 -8.79
C LEU A 138 -5.00 12.68 -9.81
N THR A 139 -4.98 13.98 -9.48
CA THR A 139 -5.24 15.04 -10.49
C THR A 139 -4.10 15.11 -11.52
N ASN A 140 -2.92 14.56 -11.17
CA ASN A 140 -1.72 14.57 -11.99
C ASN A 140 -1.36 15.98 -12.46
N THR A 141 -1.42 16.96 -11.54
CA THR A 141 -1.20 18.38 -11.87
C THR A 141 0.24 18.84 -11.63
N SER A 142 1.05 18.06 -10.92
CA SER A 142 2.48 18.36 -10.70
C SER A 142 3.26 18.59 -12.00
N ASP A 143 4.10 19.64 -12.00
CA ASP A 143 5.08 19.95 -13.04
C ASP A 143 6.00 18.76 -13.40
N SER A 144 6.21 17.82 -12.48
CA SER A 144 7.04 16.64 -12.72
C SER A 144 6.55 15.80 -13.90
N PHE A 145 5.24 15.78 -14.18
CA PHE A 145 4.69 15.07 -15.33
C PHE A 145 5.13 15.67 -16.67
N LEU A 146 5.40 16.97 -16.72
CA LEU A 146 5.93 17.65 -17.91
C LEU A 146 7.45 17.49 -17.98
N ARG A 147 8.14 17.75 -16.86
CA ARG A 147 9.62 17.74 -16.82
C ARG A 147 10.22 16.34 -17.04
N ASN A 148 9.50 15.28 -16.70
CA ASN A 148 9.98 13.90 -16.80
C ASN A 148 9.30 13.08 -17.90
N GLU A 149 8.50 13.67 -18.80
CA GLU A 149 7.67 12.94 -19.78
C GLU A 149 8.48 11.93 -20.63
N HIS A 150 9.74 12.23 -20.94
CA HIS A 150 10.62 11.36 -21.74
C HIS A 150 11.64 10.56 -20.91
N ARG A 151 11.54 10.64 -19.58
CA ARG A 151 12.45 9.98 -18.62
C ARG A 151 11.71 8.99 -17.73
N ASP A 152 10.40 9.17 -17.57
CA ASP A 152 9.53 8.29 -16.79
C ASP A 152 8.96 7.17 -17.65
N LEU A 153 8.85 5.98 -17.07
CA LEU A 153 8.18 4.84 -17.68
C LEU A 153 6.66 5.01 -17.69
N LEU A 154 6.13 5.85 -16.80
CA LEU A 154 4.70 6.08 -16.63
C LEU A 154 4.27 7.39 -17.30
N SER A 155 3.39 7.29 -18.29
CA SER A 155 2.82 8.47 -18.94
C SER A 155 1.70 9.10 -18.11
N ARG A 156 1.64 10.45 -18.10
CA ARG A 156 0.53 11.21 -17.49
C ARG A 156 -0.83 10.72 -17.99
N LYS A 157 -0.96 10.51 -19.30
CA LYS A 157 -2.20 10.02 -19.93
C LYS A 157 -2.61 8.64 -19.41
N GLY A 158 -1.65 7.72 -19.24
CA GLY A 158 -1.90 6.40 -18.68
C GLY A 158 -2.39 6.47 -17.25
N LEU A 159 -1.67 7.22 -16.41
CA LEU A 159 -2.03 7.43 -15.01
C LEU A 159 -3.37 8.15 -14.85
N SER A 160 -3.71 9.14 -15.67
CA SER A 160 -5.01 9.81 -15.60
C SER A 160 -6.19 8.85 -15.89
N ARG A 161 -6.01 7.85 -16.77
CA ARG A 161 -7.06 6.83 -16.97
C ARG A 161 -7.22 5.95 -15.73
N SER A 162 -6.10 5.51 -15.15
CA SER A 162 -6.12 4.74 -13.90
C SER A 162 -6.72 5.52 -12.73
N ALA A 163 -6.45 6.84 -12.64
CA ALA A 163 -7.01 7.72 -11.63
C ALA A 163 -8.54 7.76 -11.70
N VAL A 164 -9.09 7.96 -12.91
CA VAL A 164 -10.55 7.97 -13.12
C VAL A 164 -11.16 6.60 -12.83
N ALA A 165 -10.53 5.51 -13.30
CA ALA A 165 -11.00 4.16 -13.02
C ALA A 165 -11.04 3.86 -11.52
N TYR A 166 -10.02 4.29 -10.78
CA TYR A 166 -9.96 4.13 -9.34
C TYR A 166 -10.94 5.02 -8.60
N ALA A 167 -11.00 6.32 -8.90
CA ALA A 167 -11.84 7.26 -8.18
C ALA A 167 -13.34 6.95 -8.35
N GLY A 168 -13.73 6.36 -9.48
CA GLY A 168 -15.14 6.17 -9.81
C GLY A 168 -15.85 7.52 -9.88
N ASP A 169 -16.91 7.68 -9.10
CA ASP A 169 -17.70 8.92 -9.04
C ASP A 169 -17.15 9.95 -8.04
N HIS A 170 -16.02 9.66 -7.37
CA HIS A 170 -15.45 10.57 -6.38
C HIS A 170 -14.53 11.62 -7.01
N ASP A 171 -14.52 12.81 -6.42
CA ASP A 171 -13.59 13.88 -6.80
C ASP A 171 -12.13 13.43 -6.60
N LEU A 172 -11.27 13.73 -7.58
CA LEU A 172 -9.84 13.43 -7.51
C LEU A 172 -9.13 14.20 -6.40
N THR A 173 -9.67 15.32 -5.91
CA THR A 173 -9.14 16.06 -4.76
C THR A 173 -9.70 15.57 -3.42
N ASN A 174 -10.54 14.51 -3.40
CA ASN A 174 -10.97 13.90 -2.15
C ASN A 174 -9.72 13.43 -1.36
N PRO A 175 -9.52 13.83 -0.10
CA PRO A 175 -8.33 13.47 0.69
C PRO A 175 -8.08 11.97 0.90
N LEU A 176 -9.08 11.11 0.70
CA LEU A 176 -8.89 9.65 0.75
C LEU A 176 -8.59 9.03 -0.62
N VAL A 177 -8.88 9.76 -1.71
CA VAL A 177 -8.51 9.42 -3.10
C VAL A 177 -7.10 9.94 -3.42
N SER A 178 -6.85 11.21 -3.12
CA SER A 178 -5.56 11.89 -3.23
C SER A 178 -5.14 12.41 -1.86
N PRO A 179 -4.32 11.65 -1.10
CA PRO A 179 -3.90 12.03 0.24
C PRO A 179 -3.08 13.33 0.30
N LEU A 180 -2.58 13.84 -0.83
CA LEU A 180 -1.97 15.18 -0.89
C LEU A 180 -2.89 16.29 -0.35
N TYR A 181 -4.20 16.15 -0.54
CA TYR A 181 -5.19 17.16 -0.12
C TYR A 181 -5.69 16.98 1.32
N GLY A 182 -5.14 16.02 2.08
CA GLY A 182 -5.50 15.76 3.47
C GLY A 182 -4.36 16.01 4.44
N PRO A 183 -4.63 16.51 5.66
CA PRO A 183 -3.60 16.60 6.68
C PRO A 183 -3.13 15.21 7.15
N LEU A 184 -1.81 15.05 7.23
CA LEU A 184 -1.12 13.93 7.92
C LEU A 184 -0.28 14.43 9.11
N GLN A 185 -0.33 15.73 9.44
CA GLN A 185 0.51 16.36 10.46
C GLN A 185 0.34 15.70 11.84
N THR A 186 -0.86 15.23 12.19
CA THR A 186 -1.12 14.49 13.42
C THR A 186 -0.39 13.16 13.52
N PHE A 187 0.03 12.57 12.40
CA PHE A 187 0.87 11.36 12.38
C PHE A 187 2.34 11.67 12.68
N LEU A 188 2.86 12.79 12.16
CA LEU A 188 4.27 13.17 12.22
C LEU A 188 4.71 13.76 13.58
N GLN A 189 3.78 13.97 14.50
CA GLN A 189 4.01 14.62 15.80
C GLN A 189 4.00 13.63 16.99
N ARG A 190 3.91 12.33 16.73
CA ARG A 190 4.02 11.25 17.73
C ARG A 190 5.46 10.79 17.89
#